data_AF-A0A8H6WKF9-F1
#
_entry.id   AF-A0A8H6WKF9-F1
#
_cell.length_a   1.000
_cell.length_b   1.000
_cell.length_c   1.000
_cell.angle_alpha   90.00
_cell.angle_beta   90.00
_cell.angle_gamma   90.00
#
_symmetry.space_group_name_H-M   'P 1'
#
loop_
_entity.id
_entity.type
_entity.pdbx_description
1 polymer ?
#
loop_
_entity_poly.entity_id
_entity_poly.type
_entity_poly.pdbx_seq_one_letter_code
_entity_poly.pdbx_strand_id
1 'polypeptide(L)'
;MRKRHGDDESEPSRKRASMLWLDSDYPTTSPASDIGVSRGPCATTSGVPANVESQQGSSSVIYSNIKFGPIGSTYSSGTSTTTGVGGTTTTTTSTGPTGSSVPVYGQCGGIGYTGSTTCASGSTCKEQNSYYSQCLPS
;
A
#
# COMPACT_ATOMS: atom_id res chain seq x y z
N MET A 1 -16.84 54.26 17.76
CA MET A 1 -15.72 54.06 16.81
C MET A 1 -14.79 52.96 17.33
N ARG A 2 -15.08 51.68 17.05
CA ARG A 2 -14.09 50.59 17.23
C ARG A 2 -13.26 50.54 15.96
N LYS A 3 -11.97 50.88 16.10
CA LYS A 3 -10.99 50.84 15.02
C LYS A 3 -10.83 49.38 14.62
N ARG A 4 -11.51 48.98 13.54
CA ARG A 4 -11.30 47.69 12.88
C ARG A 4 -9.79 47.60 12.62
N HIS A 5 -9.14 46.65 13.28
CA HIS A 5 -7.83 46.21 12.80
C HIS A 5 -8.03 45.87 11.33
N GLY A 6 -7.23 46.51 10.48
CA GLY A 6 -7.28 46.33 9.04
C GLY A 6 -6.83 44.92 8.73
N ASP A 7 -7.79 44.02 8.63
CA ASP A 7 -7.72 42.82 7.81
C ASP A 7 -7.82 43.28 6.35
N ASP A 8 -6.75 43.90 5.84
CA ASP A 8 -6.67 44.48 4.50
C ASP A 8 -6.31 43.38 3.49
N GLU A 9 -7.35 42.87 2.83
CA GLU A 9 -7.38 42.46 1.42
C GLU A 9 -6.29 41.47 0.94
N SER A 10 -6.34 40.24 1.45
CA SER A 10 -6.04 39.05 0.63
C SER A 10 -6.51 37.75 1.29
N GLU A 11 -7.74 37.71 1.80
CA GLU A 11 -8.41 36.51 2.33
C GLU A 11 -8.25 35.31 1.36
N PRO A 12 -7.37 34.32 1.64
CA PRO A 12 -7.30 33.12 0.86
C PRO A 12 -8.01 32.07 1.72
N SER A 13 -9.34 32.09 1.68
CA SER A 13 -10.28 31.23 2.41
C SER A 13 -10.18 29.73 2.04
N ARG A 14 -8.99 29.27 1.63
CA ARG A 14 -8.58 27.87 1.42
C ARG A 14 -7.12 27.55 1.77
N LYS A 15 -6.37 28.33 2.57
CA LYS A 15 -5.00 27.92 3.00
C LYS A 15 -5.05 27.15 4.32
N ARG A 16 -5.61 25.94 4.27
CA ARG A 16 -5.77 25.03 5.41
C ARG A 16 -4.41 24.48 5.83
N ALA A 17 -3.81 25.07 6.87
CA ALA A 17 -2.68 24.52 7.62
C ALA A 17 -1.37 24.21 6.85
N SER A 18 -1.16 24.68 5.61
CA SER A 18 0.09 24.52 4.83
C SER A 18 0.70 23.11 4.85
N MET A 19 -0.12 22.05 4.87
CA MET A 19 0.31 20.65 5.05
C MET A 19 1.07 20.35 6.37
N LEU A 20 1.20 21.33 7.28
CA LEU A 20 1.93 21.21 8.55
C LEU A 20 1.36 20.10 9.45
N TRP A 21 0.06 19.82 9.31
CA TRP A 21 -0.61 18.71 10.01
C TRP A 21 -0.14 17.31 9.57
N LEU A 22 0.60 17.19 8.47
CA LEU A 22 1.12 15.94 7.96
C LEU A 22 2.61 15.80 8.26
N ASP A 23 3.38 16.88 8.14
CA ASP A 23 4.84 16.80 8.07
C ASP A 23 5.60 17.80 8.96
N SER A 24 4.91 18.58 9.80
CA SER A 24 5.51 19.60 10.68
C SER A 24 4.91 19.55 12.10
N ASP A 25 5.10 20.61 12.87
CA ASP A 25 4.47 20.82 14.17
C ASP A 25 3.08 21.44 14.00
N TYR A 26 2.04 20.73 14.43
CA TYR A 26 0.65 21.19 14.31
C TYR A 26 -0.23 20.75 15.49
N PRO A 27 -1.01 21.68 16.09
CA PRO A 27 -1.16 23.09 15.74
C PRO A 27 0.09 23.92 16.06
N THR A 28 0.37 24.93 15.23
CA THR A 28 1.58 25.79 15.38
C THR A 28 1.58 26.66 16.63
N THR A 29 0.47 26.67 17.39
CA THR A 29 0.32 27.38 18.65
C THR A 29 0.70 26.55 19.87
N SER A 30 0.99 25.25 19.70
CA SER A 30 1.38 24.35 20.79
C SER A 30 2.87 23.97 20.68
N PRO A 31 3.58 23.77 21.80
CA PRO A 31 4.95 23.27 21.79
C PRO A 31 5.09 21.94 21.06
N ALA A 32 6.17 21.78 20.30
CA ALA A 32 6.51 20.52 19.62
C ALA A 32 6.74 19.35 20.61
N SER A 33 7.07 19.66 21.87
CA SER A 33 7.22 18.68 22.95
C SER A 33 5.91 18.05 23.41
N ASP A 34 4.77 18.65 23.07
CA ASP A 34 3.47 18.13 23.44
C ASP A 34 3.12 16.92 22.57
N ILE A 35 2.52 15.91 23.20
CA ILE A 35 2.22 14.63 22.56
C ILE A 35 1.26 14.87 21.37
N GLY A 36 1.69 14.49 20.17
CA GLY A 36 0.89 14.56 18.94
C GLY A 36 0.99 15.87 18.16
N VAL A 37 1.80 16.84 18.64
CA VAL A 37 2.06 18.11 17.92
C VAL A 37 3.10 17.92 16.82
N SER A 38 4.26 17.33 17.13
CA SER A 38 5.30 17.03 16.13
C SER A 38 4.90 15.83 15.26
N ARG A 39 4.70 16.06 13.96
CA ARG A 39 4.26 15.03 12.97
C ARG A 39 5.27 14.75 11.88
N GLY A 40 6.26 15.61 11.73
CA GLY A 40 7.38 15.40 10.82
C GLY A 40 8.45 16.49 10.97
N PRO A 41 9.53 16.38 10.18
CA PRO A 41 10.70 17.25 10.32
C PRO A 41 10.59 18.58 9.53
N CYS A 42 9.51 18.80 8.75
CA CYS A 42 9.38 20.01 7.95
C CYS A 42 9.19 21.24 8.87
N ALA A 43 9.78 22.38 8.47
CA ALA A 43 9.63 23.62 9.21
C ALA A 43 8.17 24.12 9.21
N THR A 44 7.75 24.79 10.29
CA THR A 44 6.40 25.36 10.44
C THR A 44 6.08 26.48 9.43
N THR A 45 7.08 26.93 8.69
CA THR A 45 6.96 27.91 7.60
C THR A 45 6.91 27.27 6.20
N SER A 46 6.97 25.94 6.11
CA SER A 46 6.90 25.18 4.87
C SER A 46 5.47 25.05 4.32
N GLY A 47 5.32 24.47 3.13
CA GLY A 47 4.03 24.10 2.55
C GLY A 47 3.11 25.28 2.16
N VAL A 48 3.63 26.52 2.21
CA VAL A 48 2.93 27.70 1.71
C VAL A 48 2.69 27.52 0.21
N PRO A 49 1.43 27.50 -0.27
CA PRO A 49 1.12 27.14 -1.66
C PRO A 49 1.89 27.96 -2.71
N ALA A 50 2.03 29.27 -2.52
CA ALA A 50 2.77 30.13 -3.44
C ALA A 50 4.27 29.72 -3.56
N ASN A 51 4.88 29.29 -2.44
CA ASN A 51 6.27 28.85 -2.43
C ASN A 51 6.39 27.45 -3.06
N VAL A 52 5.46 26.54 -2.76
CA VAL A 52 5.47 25.18 -3.31
C VAL A 52 5.23 25.20 -4.82
N GLU A 53 4.25 25.96 -5.30
CA GLU A 53 3.92 26.05 -6.72
C GLU A 53 5.06 26.66 -7.55
N SER A 54 5.78 27.65 -7.01
CA SER A 54 6.89 28.32 -7.71
C SER A 54 8.20 27.54 -7.65
N GLN A 55 8.53 26.94 -6.51
CA GLN A 55 9.82 26.26 -6.32
C GLN A 55 9.77 24.78 -6.71
N GLN A 56 8.60 24.16 -6.65
CA GLN A 56 8.42 22.71 -6.78
C GLN A 56 7.34 22.35 -7.81
N GLY A 57 7.11 23.21 -8.81
CA GLY A 57 6.04 23.06 -9.80
C GLY A 57 6.14 21.83 -10.71
N SER A 58 7.32 21.18 -10.79
CA SER A 58 7.53 19.92 -11.51
C SER A 58 7.37 18.68 -10.63
N SER A 59 7.03 18.84 -9.35
CA SER A 59 6.81 17.71 -8.45
C SER A 59 5.71 16.80 -8.94
N SER A 60 5.94 15.49 -8.90
CA SER A 60 4.97 14.48 -9.29
C SER A 60 5.07 13.26 -8.37
N VAL A 61 3.99 12.49 -8.28
CA VAL A 61 3.95 11.22 -7.55
C VAL A 61 3.56 10.13 -8.52
N ILE A 62 4.23 8.99 -8.44
CA ILE A 62 3.91 7.78 -9.22
C ILE A 62 3.32 6.76 -8.26
N TYR A 63 2.07 6.39 -8.49
CA TYR A 63 1.41 5.28 -7.80
C TYR A 63 1.38 4.06 -8.71
N SER A 64 1.85 2.91 -8.23
CA SER A 64 1.84 1.64 -8.98
C SER A 64 1.62 0.47 -8.03
N ASN A 65 1.38 -0.73 -8.59
CA ASN A 65 1.24 -1.97 -7.82
C ASN A 65 0.09 -1.95 -6.79
N ILE A 66 -1.03 -1.31 -7.13
CA ILE A 66 -2.26 -1.32 -6.31
C ILE A 66 -2.84 -2.74 -6.31
N LYS A 67 -2.96 -3.35 -5.14
CA LYS A 67 -3.52 -4.69 -4.93
C LYS A 67 -4.54 -4.65 -3.81
N PHE A 68 -5.63 -5.40 -3.95
CA PHE A 68 -6.67 -5.57 -2.94
C PHE A 68 -7.03 -7.06 -2.85
N GLY A 69 -7.39 -7.53 -1.67
CA GLY A 69 -7.67 -8.95 -1.43
C GLY A 69 -7.79 -9.25 0.07
N PRO A 70 -7.94 -10.53 0.44
CA PRO A 70 -7.92 -10.96 1.83
C PRO A 70 -6.70 -10.45 2.61
N ILE A 71 -6.83 -10.33 3.94
CA ILE A 71 -5.73 -9.91 4.82
C ILE A 71 -4.55 -10.86 4.61
N GLY A 72 -3.37 -10.29 4.31
CA GLY A 72 -2.14 -11.04 4.06
C GLY A 72 -1.95 -11.58 2.64
N SER A 73 -2.86 -11.32 1.69
CA SER A 73 -2.74 -11.84 0.32
C SER A 73 -2.04 -10.90 -0.68
N THR A 74 -1.89 -9.62 -0.33
CA THR A 74 -1.40 -8.59 -1.25
C THR A 74 0.12 -8.42 -1.24
N TYR A 75 0.81 -9.10 -0.32
CA TYR A 75 2.26 -9.18 -0.22
C TYR A 75 2.67 -10.61 0.09
N SER A 76 3.87 -11.03 -0.33
CA SER A 76 4.45 -12.28 0.14
C SER A 76 5.23 -11.97 1.43
N SER A 77 4.84 -12.57 2.55
CA SER A 77 5.64 -12.56 3.78
C SER A 77 6.89 -13.41 3.54
N GLY A 78 7.91 -12.78 2.95
CA GLY A 78 9.21 -13.40 2.78
C GLY A 78 9.85 -13.64 4.13
N THR A 79 9.75 -14.86 4.67
CA THR A 79 10.91 -15.45 5.33
C THR A 79 12.00 -15.45 4.27
N SER A 80 12.88 -14.44 4.34
CA SER A 80 14.07 -14.36 3.51
C SER A 80 14.99 -15.52 3.88
N THR A 81 14.81 -16.67 3.24
CA THR A 81 15.87 -17.65 3.09
C THR A 81 16.70 -17.18 1.89
N THR A 82 17.82 -16.53 2.20
CA THR A 82 18.87 -16.20 1.26
C THR A 82 19.49 -17.48 0.71
N THR A 83 19.10 -17.87 -0.50
CA THR A 83 19.92 -18.74 -1.34
C THR A 83 20.36 -17.91 -2.55
N GLY A 84 21.66 -17.61 -2.57
CA GLY A 84 22.26 -16.78 -3.60
C GLY A 84 22.51 -17.50 -4.94
N VAL A 85 23.03 -16.66 -5.85
CA VAL A 85 23.68 -16.93 -7.15
C VAL A 85 22.77 -16.89 -8.39
N GLY A 86 22.77 -15.71 -9.04
CA GLY A 86 23.42 -15.48 -10.34
C GLY A 86 22.70 -15.92 -11.62
N GLY A 87 22.37 -14.96 -12.50
CA GLY A 87 22.15 -15.22 -13.94
C GLY A 87 21.31 -14.16 -14.67
N THR A 88 21.88 -13.59 -15.74
CA THR A 88 21.35 -12.54 -16.64
C THR A 88 20.35 -13.08 -17.69
N THR A 89 19.43 -12.20 -18.17
CA THR A 89 18.82 -12.13 -19.54
C THR A 89 17.40 -12.74 -19.80
N THR A 90 16.42 -11.83 -20.03
CA THR A 90 15.38 -11.74 -21.11
C THR A 90 14.37 -12.88 -21.46
N THR A 91 13.07 -12.58 -21.24
CA THR A 91 11.83 -12.80 -22.06
C THR A 91 11.25 -14.20 -22.41
N THR A 92 10.00 -14.41 -21.94
CA THR A 92 8.87 -15.28 -22.41
C THR A 92 9.04 -16.79 -22.61
N THR A 93 8.24 -17.61 -21.89
CA THR A 93 6.99 -18.29 -22.34
C THR A 93 6.68 -19.48 -21.39
N SER A 94 5.42 -19.57 -20.96
CA SER A 94 4.75 -20.65 -20.22
C SER A 94 5.53 -21.93 -19.87
N THR A 95 5.76 -22.15 -18.57
CA THR A 95 5.91 -23.48 -17.98
C THR A 95 4.97 -23.51 -16.78
N GLY A 96 4.08 -24.50 -16.72
CA GLY A 96 3.00 -24.57 -15.73
C GLY A 96 3.52 -24.43 -14.29
N PRO A 97 2.69 -23.93 -13.36
CA PRO A 97 3.13 -23.79 -11.99
C PRO A 97 3.44 -25.19 -11.46
N THR A 98 4.70 -25.41 -11.10
CA THR A 98 5.12 -26.43 -10.13
C THR A 98 4.49 -26.06 -8.80
N GLY A 99 3.18 -26.28 -8.71
CA GLY A 99 2.36 -25.91 -7.58
C GLY A 99 2.65 -26.86 -6.44
N SER A 100 3.25 -26.34 -5.37
CA SER A 100 3.28 -26.96 -4.05
C SER A 100 1.93 -27.61 -3.73
N SER A 101 1.94 -28.76 -3.07
CA SER A 101 0.72 -29.51 -2.77
C SER A 101 -0.27 -28.64 -1.98
N VAL A 102 -1.52 -28.56 -2.44
CA VAL A 102 -2.60 -27.84 -1.76
C VAL A 102 -2.85 -28.48 -0.40
N PRO A 103 -2.88 -27.71 0.70
CA PRO A 103 -3.13 -28.27 2.03
C PRO A 103 -4.52 -28.94 2.09
N VAL A 104 -4.70 -29.84 3.05
CA VAL A 104 -6.02 -30.39 3.37
C VAL A 104 -7.01 -29.24 3.59
N TYR A 105 -8.18 -29.34 2.99
CA TYR A 105 -9.24 -28.32 2.91
C TYR A 105 -8.95 -27.10 2.04
N GLY A 106 -7.81 -27.03 1.35
CA GLY A 106 -7.51 -25.99 0.37
C GLY A 106 -8.23 -26.19 -0.97
N GLN A 107 -8.40 -25.11 -1.74
CA GLN A 107 -8.94 -25.18 -3.09
C GLN A 107 -7.92 -25.79 -4.05
N CYS A 108 -8.33 -26.81 -4.80
CA CYS A 108 -7.50 -27.58 -5.73
C CYS A 108 -8.08 -27.63 -7.15
N GLY A 109 -9.17 -26.90 -7.41
CA GLY A 109 -9.82 -26.87 -8.72
C GLY A 109 -11.05 -25.96 -8.77
N GLY A 110 -11.68 -25.92 -9.95
CA GLY A 110 -12.82 -25.07 -10.28
C GLY A 110 -12.59 -24.20 -11.52
N ILE A 111 -13.66 -23.74 -12.16
CA ILE A 111 -13.60 -22.81 -13.29
C ILE A 111 -12.85 -21.53 -12.88
N GLY A 112 -11.79 -21.22 -13.63
CA GLY A 112 -10.93 -20.04 -13.39
C GLY A 112 -9.84 -20.24 -12.32
N TYR A 113 -9.74 -21.43 -11.70
CA TYR A 113 -8.66 -21.74 -10.77
C TYR A 113 -7.33 -21.92 -11.51
N THR A 114 -6.29 -21.18 -11.11
CA THR A 114 -4.95 -21.19 -11.73
C THR A 114 -3.86 -21.72 -10.78
N GLY A 115 -4.25 -22.24 -9.62
CA GLY A 115 -3.34 -22.78 -8.60
C GLY A 115 -2.99 -24.26 -8.79
N SER A 116 -2.39 -24.87 -7.76
CA SER A 116 -2.01 -26.29 -7.79
C SER A 116 -3.23 -27.21 -7.75
N THR A 117 -3.29 -28.21 -8.60
CA THR A 117 -4.36 -29.24 -8.59
C THR A 117 -4.01 -30.47 -7.75
N THR A 118 -2.78 -30.51 -7.22
CA THR A 118 -2.29 -31.66 -6.45
C THR A 118 -2.48 -31.40 -4.96
N CYS A 119 -3.25 -32.25 -4.28
CA CYS A 119 -3.44 -32.16 -2.83
C CYS A 119 -2.23 -32.72 -2.06
N ALA A 120 -2.06 -32.27 -0.81
CA ALA A 120 -1.10 -32.84 0.12
C ALA A 120 -1.31 -34.35 0.27
N SER A 121 -0.24 -35.08 0.57
CA SER A 121 -0.28 -36.53 0.75
C SER A 121 -1.36 -36.92 1.76
N GLY A 122 -2.20 -37.90 1.40
CA GLY A 122 -3.35 -38.31 2.23
C GLY A 122 -4.63 -37.50 2.00
N SER A 123 -4.70 -36.67 0.95
CA SER A 123 -5.91 -35.97 0.54
C SER A 123 -6.14 -36.04 -0.96
N THR A 124 -7.40 -35.97 -1.36
CA THR A 124 -7.85 -36.03 -2.76
C THR A 124 -8.64 -34.78 -3.12
N CYS A 125 -8.42 -34.24 -4.32
CA CYS A 125 -9.19 -33.11 -4.81
C CYS A 125 -10.62 -33.58 -5.14
N LYS A 126 -11.62 -33.10 -4.38
CA LYS A 126 -13.03 -33.42 -4.58
C LYS A 126 -13.75 -32.18 -5.10
N GLU A 127 -14.46 -32.34 -6.21
CA GLU A 127 -15.32 -31.28 -6.74
C GLU A 127 -16.52 -31.07 -5.81
N GLN A 128 -16.76 -29.83 -5.41
CA GLN A 128 -17.98 -29.44 -4.68
C GLN A 128 -18.97 -28.74 -5.58
N ASN A 129 -18.47 -27.90 -6.50
CA ASN A 129 -19.25 -27.29 -7.57
C ASN A 129 -18.33 -26.90 -8.73
N SER A 130 -18.92 -26.44 -9.84
CA SER A 130 -18.19 -26.10 -11.07
C SER A 130 -17.11 -25.02 -10.87
N TYR A 131 -17.24 -24.15 -9.88
CA TYR A 131 -16.27 -23.08 -9.57
C TYR A 131 -15.31 -23.45 -8.43
N TYR A 132 -15.52 -24.57 -7.74
CA TYR A 132 -14.80 -24.90 -6.50
C TYR A 132 -14.61 -26.41 -6.29
N SER A 133 -13.35 -26.82 -6.21
CA SER A 133 -12.94 -28.16 -5.75
C SER A 133 -12.00 -28.04 -4.55
N GLN A 134 -12.16 -28.92 -3.56
CA GLN A 134 -11.45 -28.86 -2.28
C GLN A 134 -10.68 -30.15 -2.01
N CYS A 135 -9.47 -30.05 -1.46
CA CYS A 135 -8.72 -31.19 -0.96
C CYS A 135 -9.39 -31.77 0.28
N LEU A 136 -9.92 -32.99 0.20
CA LEU A 136 -10.51 -33.67 1.34
C LEU A 136 -9.65 -34.87 1.75
N PRO A 137 -9.51 -35.17 3.05
CA PRO A 137 -8.86 -36.40 3.50
C PRO A 137 -9.45 -37.64 2.83
N SER A 138 -8.56 -38.54 2.41
CA SER A 138 -8.91 -39.83 1.82
C SER A 138 -9.22 -40.87 2.89
#